data_AF-A0ABD4WI14-F1
#
_entry.id   AF-A0ABD4WI14-F1
#
_cell.length_a   1.000
_cell.length_b   1.000
_cell.length_c   1.000
_cell.angle_alpha   90.00
_cell.angle_beta   90.00
_cell.angle_gamma   90.00
#
_symmetry.space_group_name_H-M   'P 1'
#
loop_
_entity.id
_entity.type
_entity.pdbx_description
1 polymer ?
#
loop_
_entity_poly.entity_id
_entity_poly.type
_entity_poly.pdbx_seq_one_letter_code
_entity_poly.pdbx_strand_id
1 'polypeptide(L)'
;MALASSGITTSLVGNTLGISNRNVGGLCTSSNVNPWSKWKPIHSTVSTMTLGELKNRNYGIEIVQANNPTSLVSAIKANGNKGYTYNNPTGGSNSPYRLGDFRNYEHSAAMPLYATYKDGAVQNIGGVTSSNHASYEKPLAGIESSTPGGDTSSLTYLTKDDIYTVYGTDGSKLNLHRGALVTDGSKSYWYSEKLYWWTTQMQQFAGKTVQVYEFLTNAVNTPTSPYTGNANDRFLALPMPVASIQVKADVVAGSQKVQIIFKAQQRESNTKYYDWELQFSAVGSTYRGGTISNISVKLCKDNKGINQIATATGLPKSLTVNDETTSQKYTGSLYNNSTSSICWLCLWFDNQLQRSIQALMPMPDPSLP
;
A
#
# COMPACT_ATOMS: atom_id res chain seq x y z
N MET A 1 4.19 -17.67 24.02
CA MET A 1 3.86 -17.55 25.45
C MET A 1 5.16 -17.29 26.16
N ALA A 2 5.20 -16.22 26.94
CA ALA A 2 6.40 -15.77 27.60
C ALA A 2 6.88 -16.76 28.67
N LEU A 3 8.19 -16.80 28.87
CA LEU A 3 8.79 -17.53 29.98
C LEU A 3 8.36 -16.95 31.33
N ALA A 4 8.27 -17.80 32.34
CA ALA A 4 7.94 -17.38 33.70
C ALA A 4 8.95 -16.37 34.27
N SER A 5 8.53 -15.56 35.23
CA SER A 5 9.39 -14.59 35.93
C SER A 5 10.32 -15.25 36.96
N SER A 6 10.05 -16.49 37.36
CA SER A 6 10.84 -17.29 38.31
C SER A 6 11.17 -18.67 37.74
N GLY A 7 12.11 -19.39 38.37
CA GLY A 7 12.47 -20.75 37.97
C GLY A 7 13.16 -20.86 36.60
N ILE A 8 13.73 -19.77 36.08
CA ILE A 8 14.47 -19.80 34.82
C ILE A 8 15.72 -20.66 34.94
N THR A 9 15.86 -21.63 34.04
CA THR A 9 17.03 -22.52 33.91
C THR A 9 17.60 -22.44 32.50
N THR A 10 18.88 -22.79 32.34
CA THR A 10 19.52 -22.85 31.02
C THR A 10 18.87 -23.88 30.10
N SER A 11 18.32 -24.97 30.64
CA SER A 11 17.55 -25.96 29.88
C SER A 11 16.24 -25.41 29.35
N LEU A 12 15.49 -24.68 30.18
CA LEU A 12 14.24 -24.04 29.75
C LEU A 12 14.50 -23.04 28.62
N VAL A 13 15.49 -22.16 28.79
CA VAL A 13 15.85 -21.16 27.78
C VAL A 13 16.38 -21.84 26.51
N GLY A 14 17.29 -22.82 26.64
CA GLY A 14 17.83 -23.54 25.49
C GLY A 14 16.74 -24.25 24.67
N ASN A 15 15.78 -24.90 25.33
CA ASN A 15 14.63 -25.51 24.66
C ASN A 15 13.74 -24.48 23.97
N THR A 16 13.50 -23.34 24.62
CA THR A 16 12.69 -22.23 24.07
C THR A 16 13.34 -21.61 22.83
N LEU A 17 14.66 -21.47 22.83
CA LEU A 17 15.43 -20.99 21.67
C LEU A 17 15.65 -22.07 20.60
N GLY A 18 15.26 -23.32 20.87
CA GLY A 18 15.47 -24.45 19.96
C GLY A 18 16.93 -24.84 19.75
N ILE A 19 17.79 -24.64 20.75
CA ILE A 19 19.24 -24.93 20.67
C ILE A 19 19.66 -25.92 21.75
N SER A 20 20.71 -26.71 21.50
CA SER A 20 21.29 -27.65 22.47
C SER A 20 22.25 -27.00 23.48
N ASN A 21 22.64 -25.74 23.24
CA ASN A 21 23.54 -25.00 24.13
C ASN A 21 22.88 -24.73 25.49
N ARG A 22 23.61 -24.94 26.59
CA ARG A 22 23.17 -24.67 27.97
C ARG A 22 24.09 -23.69 28.70
N ASN A 23 25.11 -23.17 28.03
CA ASN A 23 25.97 -22.12 28.55
C ASN A 23 25.24 -20.77 28.46
N VAL A 24 25.22 -20.01 29.56
CA VAL A 24 24.50 -18.72 29.63
C VAL A 24 24.98 -17.74 28.55
N GLY A 25 26.28 -17.67 28.27
CA GLY A 25 26.82 -16.82 27.22
C GLY A 25 26.29 -17.20 25.85
N GLY A 26 26.35 -18.49 25.50
CA GLY A 26 25.84 -18.98 24.23
C GLY A 26 24.31 -18.84 24.07
N LEU A 27 23.55 -18.89 25.17
CA LEU A 27 22.13 -18.57 25.16
C LEU A 27 21.90 -17.07 24.89
N CYS A 28 22.62 -16.19 25.60
CA CYS A 28 22.49 -14.75 25.50
C CYS A 28 22.91 -14.17 24.13
N THR A 29 23.83 -14.82 23.42
CA THR A 29 24.33 -14.37 22.11
C THR A 29 23.77 -15.17 20.93
N SER A 30 22.83 -16.08 21.18
CA SER A 30 22.25 -16.90 20.12
C SER A 30 21.52 -16.05 19.08
N SER A 31 21.67 -16.39 17.80
CA SER A 31 20.90 -15.79 16.70
C SER A 31 19.39 -16.10 16.79
N ASN A 32 19.00 -17.08 17.60
CA ASN A 32 17.61 -17.45 17.83
C ASN A 32 16.94 -16.62 18.92
N VAL A 33 17.67 -15.72 19.59
CA VAL A 33 17.04 -14.73 20.47
C VAL A 33 16.23 -13.78 19.61
N ASN A 34 14.93 -13.70 19.89
CA ASN A 34 14.00 -12.81 19.23
C ASN A 34 14.19 -11.39 19.78
N PRO A 35 14.68 -10.45 18.96
CA PRO A 35 14.93 -9.07 19.38
C PRO A 35 13.65 -8.29 19.67
N TRP A 36 12.48 -8.80 19.30
CA TRP A 36 11.19 -8.14 19.52
C TRP A 36 10.55 -8.46 20.86
N SER A 37 11.11 -9.38 21.65
CA SER A 37 10.71 -9.49 23.05
C SER A 37 11.19 -8.28 23.84
N LYS A 38 10.31 -7.75 24.69
CA LYS A 38 10.63 -6.64 25.58
C LYS A 38 11.73 -7.05 26.58
N TRP A 39 11.58 -8.25 27.14
CA TRP A 39 12.55 -8.86 28.03
C TRP A 39 13.46 -9.78 27.25
N LYS A 40 14.70 -9.37 27.03
CA LYS A 40 15.72 -10.16 26.34
C LYS A 40 17.10 -9.74 26.86
N PRO A 41 18.13 -10.57 26.67
CA PRO A 41 19.50 -10.18 26.98
C PRO A 41 19.88 -8.89 26.25
N ILE A 42 20.46 -7.92 26.93
CA ILE A 42 20.99 -6.70 26.29
C ILE A 42 22.31 -6.30 26.92
N HIS A 43 23.13 -5.58 26.16
CA HIS A 43 24.30 -4.92 26.70
C HIS A 43 23.91 -3.97 27.86
N SER A 44 24.34 -4.30 29.07
CA SER A 44 24.24 -3.43 30.24
C SER A 44 25.17 -3.92 31.34
N THR A 45 25.66 -3.00 32.17
CA THR A 45 26.49 -3.24 33.35
C THR A 45 25.69 -3.64 34.59
N VAL A 46 24.35 -3.54 34.58
CA VAL A 46 23.56 -3.81 35.78
C VAL A 46 23.56 -5.29 36.15
N SER A 47 23.45 -5.59 37.44
CA SER A 47 23.36 -6.97 37.94
C SER A 47 22.00 -7.61 37.64
N THR A 48 20.91 -6.84 37.79
CA THR A 48 19.53 -7.29 37.54
C THR A 48 18.83 -6.33 36.59
N MET A 49 18.34 -6.87 35.47
CA MET A 49 17.58 -6.10 34.49
C MET A 49 16.18 -5.76 35.02
N THR A 50 15.79 -4.49 34.87
CA THR A 50 14.44 -4.00 35.20
C THR A 50 13.78 -3.42 33.95
N LEU A 51 12.46 -3.23 33.97
CA LEU A 51 11.77 -2.60 32.85
C LEU A 51 12.26 -1.15 32.59
N GLY A 52 12.54 -0.39 33.64
CA GLY A 52 13.08 0.97 33.49
C GLY A 52 14.47 0.99 32.86
N GLU A 53 15.31 0.03 33.23
CA GLU A 53 16.63 -0.15 32.64
C GLU A 53 16.56 -0.54 31.15
N LEU A 54 15.64 -1.45 30.80
CA LEU A 54 15.37 -1.82 29.41
C LEU A 54 14.93 -0.60 28.60
N LYS A 55 13.98 0.20 29.12
CA LYS A 55 13.51 1.44 28.49
C LYS A 55 14.66 2.43 28.26
N ASN A 56 15.49 2.66 29.27
CA ASN A 56 16.63 3.59 29.19
C ASN A 56 17.69 3.19 28.16
N ARG A 57 17.71 1.92 27.74
CA ARG A 57 18.62 1.38 26.72
C ARG A 57 17.92 1.04 25.42
N ASN A 58 16.74 1.61 25.17
CA ASN A 58 15.92 1.35 23.99
C ASN A 58 15.70 -0.16 23.75
N TYR A 59 15.57 -0.92 24.83
CA TYR A 59 15.41 -2.37 24.83
C TYR A 59 16.52 -3.11 24.06
N GLY A 60 17.73 -2.54 23.99
CA GLY A 60 18.86 -3.05 23.22
C GLY A 60 18.66 -2.98 21.71
N ILE A 61 17.74 -2.15 21.22
CA ILE A 61 17.50 -1.93 19.80
C ILE A 61 18.03 -0.56 19.41
N GLU A 62 18.84 -0.54 18.36
CA GLU A 62 19.28 0.69 17.71
C GLU A 62 18.69 0.73 16.31
N ILE A 63 17.86 1.73 16.03
CA ILE A 63 17.28 1.93 14.71
C ILE A 63 18.25 2.70 13.82
N VAL A 64 18.45 2.21 12.61
CA VAL A 64 19.20 2.91 11.57
C VAL A 64 18.43 4.17 11.21
N GLN A 65 19.06 5.32 11.40
CA GLN A 65 18.44 6.61 11.20
C GLN A 65 19.37 7.60 10.49
N ALA A 66 18.77 8.61 9.86
CA ALA A 66 19.48 9.72 9.24
C ALA A 66 18.59 10.98 9.21
N ASN A 67 19.13 12.10 8.76
CA ASN A 67 18.40 13.35 8.55
C ASN A 67 17.97 13.55 7.08
N ASN A 68 18.26 12.61 6.19
CA ASN A 68 17.78 12.61 4.82
C ASN A 68 17.68 11.18 4.25
N PRO A 69 16.85 10.95 3.22
CA PRO A 69 16.62 9.62 2.66
C PRO A 69 17.87 8.96 2.06
N THR A 70 18.73 9.73 1.39
CA THR A 70 19.92 9.20 0.72
C THR A 70 20.92 8.64 1.74
N SER A 71 21.20 9.40 2.81
CA SER A 71 22.04 8.93 3.92
C SER A 71 21.41 7.73 4.63
N LEU A 72 20.08 7.71 4.79
CA LEU A 72 19.39 6.56 5.38
C LEU A 72 19.60 5.28 4.56
N VAL A 73 19.41 5.35 3.24
CA VAL A 73 19.61 4.21 2.34
C VAL A 73 21.04 3.68 2.42
N SER A 74 22.04 4.58 2.43
CA SER A 74 23.44 4.20 2.59
C SER A 74 23.70 3.48 3.92
N ALA A 75 23.13 3.98 5.02
CA ALA A 75 23.27 3.36 6.33
C ALA A 75 22.58 1.99 6.40
N ILE A 76 21.40 1.84 5.82
CA ILE A 76 20.69 0.55 5.72
C ILE A 76 21.54 -0.47 4.94
N LYS A 77 22.13 -0.07 3.81
CA LYS A 77 23.00 -0.94 3.00
C LYS A 77 24.24 -1.36 3.78
N ALA A 78 24.88 -0.43 4.47
CA ALA A 78 26.03 -0.71 5.33
C ALA A 78 25.69 -1.70 6.47
N ASN A 79 24.44 -1.68 6.94
CA ASN A 79 23.91 -2.60 7.95
C ASN A 79 23.29 -3.89 7.35
N GLY A 80 23.76 -4.33 6.17
CA GLY A 80 23.31 -5.58 5.55
C GLY A 80 21.82 -5.59 5.20
N ASN A 81 21.27 -4.45 4.80
CA ASN A 81 19.85 -4.22 4.50
C ASN A 81 18.89 -4.38 5.68
N LYS A 82 19.39 -4.33 6.92
CA LYS A 82 18.56 -4.28 8.13
C LYS A 82 18.39 -2.83 8.60
N GLY A 83 17.18 -2.48 9.03
CA GLY A 83 16.92 -1.15 9.59
C GLY A 83 17.18 -1.03 11.10
N TYR A 84 17.72 -2.08 11.72
CA TYR A 84 18.07 -2.06 13.13
C TYR A 84 19.29 -2.93 13.44
N THR A 85 19.87 -2.69 14.60
CA THR A 85 20.87 -3.54 15.25
C THR A 85 20.35 -3.96 16.62
N TYR A 86 20.68 -5.19 17.03
CA TYR A 86 20.39 -5.71 18.36
C TYR A 86 21.69 -5.77 19.16
N ASN A 87 21.77 -4.92 20.20
CA ASN A 87 22.93 -4.78 21.07
C ASN A 87 22.89 -5.87 22.15
N ASN A 88 23.25 -7.08 21.76
CA ASN A 88 23.35 -8.24 22.65
C ASN A 88 24.54 -8.09 23.63
N PRO A 89 24.54 -8.84 24.74
CA PRO A 89 25.66 -8.80 25.67
C PRO A 89 26.96 -9.32 25.04
N THR A 90 28.09 -8.72 25.39
CA THR A 90 29.43 -9.10 24.88
C THR A 90 30.25 -9.95 25.87
N GLY A 91 29.74 -10.18 27.07
CA GLY A 91 30.48 -10.85 28.15
C GLY A 91 31.39 -9.90 28.94
N GLY A 92 31.92 -10.40 30.06
CA GLY A 92 32.77 -9.63 30.98
C GLY A 92 31.98 -8.68 31.89
N SER A 93 32.69 -7.95 32.76
CA SER A 93 32.08 -7.12 33.82
C SER A 93 31.21 -5.97 33.28
N ASN A 94 31.53 -5.46 32.08
CA ASN A 94 30.81 -4.34 31.48
C ASN A 94 29.57 -4.78 30.68
N SER A 95 29.42 -6.06 30.41
CA SER A 95 28.29 -6.60 29.65
C SER A 95 28.04 -8.08 29.99
N PRO A 96 27.81 -8.43 31.27
CA PRO A 96 27.72 -9.81 31.71
C PRO A 96 26.60 -10.57 31.01
N TYR A 97 26.82 -11.87 30.82
CA TYR A 97 25.76 -12.79 30.41
C TYR A 97 24.86 -13.11 31.61
N ARG A 98 23.59 -12.71 31.53
CA ARG A 98 22.64 -12.86 32.62
C ARG A 98 21.51 -13.78 32.18
N LEU A 99 21.44 -14.97 32.77
CA LEU A 99 20.31 -15.88 32.55
C LEU A 99 18.97 -15.23 32.94
N GLY A 100 19.00 -14.35 33.95
CA GLY A 100 17.85 -13.61 34.43
C GLY A 100 17.21 -12.66 33.42
N ASP A 101 17.91 -12.27 32.35
CA ASP A 101 17.37 -11.38 31.31
C ASP A 101 16.27 -12.07 30.47
N PHE A 102 16.18 -13.41 30.55
CA PHE A 102 15.13 -14.20 29.89
C PHE A 102 13.84 -14.30 30.71
N ARG A 103 13.75 -13.70 31.90
CA ARG A 103 12.49 -13.65 32.65
C ARG A 103 11.47 -12.85 31.87
N ASN A 104 10.27 -13.39 31.64
CA ASN A 104 9.24 -12.81 30.79
C ASN A 104 9.61 -12.71 29.29
N TYR A 105 10.66 -13.39 28.85
CA TYR A 105 11.04 -13.44 27.43
C TYR A 105 9.95 -14.14 26.61
N GLU A 106 9.46 -13.48 25.58
CA GLU A 106 8.46 -13.97 24.64
C GLU A 106 9.12 -14.32 23.32
N HIS A 107 9.40 -15.60 23.12
CA HIS A 107 10.07 -16.08 21.93
C HIS A 107 9.24 -15.84 20.66
N SER A 108 7.91 -15.85 20.74
CA SER A 108 7.02 -15.62 19.60
C SER A 108 6.64 -14.14 19.42
N ALA A 109 7.38 -13.20 20.01
CA ALA A 109 7.09 -11.78 19.91
C ALA A 109 7.09 -11.32 18.44
N ALA A 110 6.01 -10.67 18.02
CA ALA A 110 5.89 -10.12 16.68
C ALA A 110 6.77 -8.87 16.52
N MET A 111 7.28 -8.66 15.31
CA MET A 111 7.97 -7.43 14.96
C MET A 111 6.99 -6.25 15.07
N PRO A 112 7.40 -5.10 15.66
CA PRO A 112 6.49 -4.00 15.93
C PRO A 112 5.95 -3.35 14.65
N LEU A 113 6.78 -3.24 13.61
CA LEU A 113 6.44 -2.65 12.32
C LEU A 113 6.91 -3.51 11.16
N TYR A 114 6.01 -3.77 10.22
CA TYR A 114 6.30 -4.40 8.93
C TYR A 114 6.25 -3.36 7.80
N ALA A 115 7.07 -3.60 6.78
CA ALA A 115 7.01 -2.89 5.50
C ALA A 115 5.74 -3.26 4.71
N THR A 116 5.32 -2.35 3.83
CA THR A 116 4.21 -2.51 2.91
C THR A 116 4.58 -3.41 1.73
N TYR A 117 5.77 -3.22 1.19
CA TYR A 117 6.30 -3.99 0.07
C TYR A 117 7.04 -5.24 0.56
N LYS A 118 7.01 -6.28 -0.27
CA LYS A 118 7.74 -7.53 -0.09
C LYS A 118 8.53 -7.83 -1.35
N ASP A 119 9.59 -8.62 -1.21
CA ASP A 119 10.35 -9.09 -2.37
C ASP A 119 9.45 -9.81 -3.37
N GLY A 120 9.66 -9.51 -4.65
CA GLY A 120 8.88 -10.04 -5.76
C GLY A 120 7.51 -9.40 -5.95
N ALA A 121 7.15 -8.37 -5.17
CA ALA A 121 5.90 -7.65 -5.40
C ALA A 121 5.88 -7.02 -6.80
N VAL A 122 4.68 -6.96 -7.39
CA VAL A 122 4.46 -6.37 -8.71
C VAL A 122 3.63 -5.10 -8.55
N GLN A 123 4.13 -4.02 -9.15
CA GLN A 123 3.45 -2.74 -9.22
C GLN A 123 3.16 -2.39 -10.68
N ASN A 124 1.90 -2.44 -11.06
CA ASN A 124 1.45 -2.00 -12.39
C ASN A 124 1.27 -0.48 -12.36
N ILE A 125 1.76 0.22 -13.38
CA ILE A 125 1.72 1.69 -13.45
C ILE A 125 1.35 2.23 -14.85
N GLY A 126 0.98 1.35 -15.77
CA GLY A 126 0.61 1.73 -17.14
C GLY A 126 -0.80 2.28 -17.29
N GLY A 127 -1.03 2.91 -18.44
CA GLY A 127 -2.29 3.60 -18.78
C GLY A 127 -2.13 5.12 -18.77
N VAL A 128 -3.20 5.82 -19.18
CA VAL A 128 -3.29 7.27 -18.98
C VAL A 128 -3.76 7.49 -17.54
N THR A 129 -3.20 8.50 -16.88
CA THR A 129 -3.61 8.94 -15.55
C THR A 129 -4.65 10.06 -15.71
N SER A 130 -5.91 9.79 -15.35
CA SER A 130 -6.93 10.82 -15.13
C SER A 130 -6.51 11.74 -14.01
N SER A 131 -7.27 12.82 -13.77
CA SER A 131 -7.15 13.55 -12.50
C SER A 131 -7.30 12.63 -11.27
N ASN A 132 -8.02 11.50 -11.40
CA ASN A 132 -8.21 10.53 -10.32
C ASN A 132 -7.03 9.56 -10.24
N HIS A 133 -6.06 9.94 -9.42
CA HIS A 133 -4.85 9.17 -9.25
C HIS A 133 -4.97 7.98 -8.29
N ALA A 134 -6.13 7.75 -7.66
CA ALA A 134 -6.28 6.79 -6.57
C ALA A 134 -5.86 5.36 -6.95
N SER A 135 -6.15 4.92 -8.18
CA SER A 135 -5.71 3.61 -8.70
C SER A 135 -4.18 3.47 -8.79
N TYR A 136 -3.45 4.57 -8.88
CA TYR A 136 -1.98 4.61 -8.98
C TYR A 136 -1.31 4.98 -7.65
N GLU A 137 -2.09 5.21 -6.59
CA GLU A 137 -1.55 5.49 -5.27
C GLU A 137 -1.46 4.21 -4.47
N LYS A 138 -0.29 3.98 -3.86
CA LYS A 138 -0.11 2.91 -2.89
C LYS A 138 0.03 3.51 -1.49
N PRO A 139 -0.98 3.39 -0.62
CA PRO A 139 -0.85 3.76 0.78
C PRO A 139 0.24 2.94 1.46
N LEU A 140 1.13 3.64 2.17
CA LEU A 140 2.15 3.07 3.03
C LEU A 140 1.54 2.81 4.41
N ALA A 141 0.64 1.84 4.48
CA ALA A 141 -0.01 1.47 5.74
C ALA A 141 0.88 0.54 6.58
N GLY A 142 1.65 -0.35 5.93
CA GLY A 142 2.34 -1.47 6.58
C GLY A 142 1.41 -2.34 7.44
N ILE A 143 2.01 -3.16 8.30
CA ILE A 143 1.32 -3.82 9.42
C ILE A 143 1.99 -3.33 10.69
N GLU A 144 1.21 -2.91 11.68
CA GLU A 144 1.69 -2.63 13.04
C GLU A 144 1.23 -3.77 13.94
N SER A 145 2.11 -4.25 14.81
CA SER A 145 1.67 -5.20 15.84
C SER A 145 0.60 -4.53 16.68
N SER A 146 -0.55 -5.20 16.84
CA SER A 146 -1.69 -4.69 17.61
C SER A 146 -1.20 -4.25 18.98
N THR A 147 -1.28 -2.95 19.25
CA THR A 147 -0.99 -2.39 20.56
C THR A 147 -2.34 -2.18 21.25
N PRO A 148 -2.64 -2.87 22.36
CA PRO A 148 -3.78 -2.53 23.19
C PRO A 148 -3.64 -1.05 23.59
N GLY A 149 -4.69 -0.24 23.42
CA GLY A 149 -4.65 1.14 23.90
C GLY A 149 -4.40 1.18 25.42
N GLY A 150 -3.51 2.07 25.88
CA GLY A 150 -3.18 2.23 27.30
C GLY A 150 -1.71 1.92 27.64
N ASP A 151 -1.43 1.64 28.93
CA ASP A 151 -0.09 1.32 29.41
C ASP A 151 0.42 -0.02 28.83
N THR A 152 1.49 0.05 28.02
CA THR A 152 2.12 -1.11 27.37
C THR A 152 3.20 -1.76 28.24
N SER A 153 3.37 -1.33 29.50
CA SER A 153 4.36 -1.87 30.44
C SER A 153 4.17 -3.36 30.73
N SER A 154 2.93 -3.85 30.64
CA SER A 154 2.56 -5.25 30.86
C SER A 154 2.82 -6.16 29.65
N LEU A 155 3.10 -5.59 28.47
CA LEU A 155 3.38 -6.38 27.26
C LEU A 155 4.76 -7.00 27.31
N THR A 156 4.85 -8.25 26.87
CA THR A 156 6.12 -9.01 26.80
C THR A 156 6.85 -8.83 25.47
N TYR A 157 6.27 -8.05 24.55
CA TYR A 157 6.80 -7.71 23.23
C TYR A 157 6.92 -6.19 23.04
N LEU A 158 7.79 -5.78 22.12
CA LEU A 158 7.99 -4.38 21.77
C LEU A 158 6.88 -3.87 20.86
N THR A 159 6.46 -2.63 21.12
CA THR A 159 5.50 -1.89 20.29
C THR A 159 6.21 -0.86 19.42
N LYS A 160 5.46 -0.20 18.52
CA LYS A 160 5.98 0.94 17.75
C LYS A 160 6.49 2.05 18.67
N ASP A 161 5.70 2.45 19.66
CA ASP A 161 6.02 3.57 20.54
C ASP A 161 7.22 3.28 21.45
N ASP A 162 7.48 2.00 21.77
CA ASP A 162 8.67 1.59 22.52
C ASP A 162 9.99 1.88 21.77
N ILE A 163 9.96 1.99 20.43
CA ILE A 163 11.17 2.10 19.60
C ILE A 163 11.21 3.38 18.75
N TYR A 164 10.07 3.84 18.25
CA TYR A 164 9.97 4.93 17.27
C TYR A 164 9.40 6.22 17.86
N THR A 165 9.51 6.42 19.16
CA THR A 165 9.18 7.73 19.77
C THR A 165 10.38 8.65 19.66
N VAL A 166 10.21 9.75 18.92
CA VAL A 166 11.26 10.76 18.73
C VAL A 166 10.73 12.11 19.19
N TYR A 167 11.60 12.91 19.80
CA TYR A 167 11.27 14.23 20.31
C TYR A 167 11.99 15.33 19.52
N GLY A 168 11.31 16.45 19.32
CA GLY A 168 11.87 17.67 18.74
C GLY A 168 12.81 18.37 19.70
N THR A 169 13.47 19.42 19.21
CA THR A 169 14.37 20.26 20.03
C THR A 169 13.62 21.01 21.14
N ASP A 170 12.31 21.17 21.00
CA ASP A 170 11.40 21.77 21.98
C ASP A 170 10.86 20.75 23.00
N GLY A 171 11.29 19.48 22.92
CA GLY A 171 10.82 18.40 23.78
C GLY A 171 9.43 17.85 23.40
N SER A 172 8.81 18.33 22.32
CA SER A 172 7.54 17.81 21.82
C SER A 172 7.73 16.46 21.12
N LYS A 173 6.77 15.54 21.23
CA LYS A 173 6.79 14.27 20.46
C LYS A 173 6.57 14.60 18.98
N LEU A 174 7.50 14.19 18.12
CA LEU A 174 7.36 14.36 16.68
C LEU A 174 6.26 13.45 16.14
N ASN A 175 5.42 13.99 15.25
CA ASN A 175 4.50 13.19 14.47
C ASN A 175 5.27 12.49 13.35
N LEU A 176 5.17 11.16 13.26
CA LEU A 176 5.88 10.37 12.26
C LEU A 176 4.92 9.79 11.23
N HIS A 177 5.20 10.10 9.97
CA HIS A 177 4.56 9.57 8.78
C HIS A 177 5.35 8.36 8.27
N ARG A 178 4.67 7.43 7.61
CA ARG A 178 5.36 6.42 6.79
C ARG A 178 5.98 7.10 5.58
N GLY A 179 7.12 6.62 5.13
CA GLY A 179 7.74 7.06 3.89
C GLY A 179 8.43 5.91 3.19
N ALA A 180 8.60 6.07 1.88
CA ALA A 180 9.29 5.09 1.06
C ALA A 180 10.12 5.79 0.00
N LEU A 181 11.37 5.35 -0.17
CA LEU A 181 12.25 5.73 -1.28
C LEU A 181 12.31 4.58 -2.28
N VAL A 182 12.05 4.89 -3.54
CA VAL A 182 12.13 3.97 -4.67
C VAL A 182 13.34 4.30 -5.52
N THR A 183 14.15 3.30 -5.87
CA THR A 183 15.37 3.50 -6.66
C THR A 183 15.65 2.34 -7.62
N ASP A 184 16.14 2.67 -8.80
CA ASP A 184 16.74 1.71 -9.76
C ASP A 184 18.29 1.72 -9.69
N GLY A 185 18.86 2.37 -8.66
CA GLY A 185 20.30 2.60 -8.50
C GLY A 185 20.82 3.84 -9.21
N SER A 186 20.13 4.35 -10.22
CA SER A 186 20.50 5.58 -10.93
C SER A 186 19.62 6.77 -10.52
N LYS A 187 18.31 6.54 -10.41
CA LYS A 187 17.31 7.52 -10.00
C LYS A 187 16.68 7.08 -8.69
N SER A 188 16.40 8.06 -7.85
CA SER A 188 15.81 7.84 -6.53
C SER A 188 14.77 8.90 -6.25
N TYR A 189 13.56 8.48 -5.91
CA TYR A 189 12.47 9.36 -5.52
C TYR A 189 11.81 8.80 -4.27
N TRP A 190 11.38 9.68 -3.37
CA TRP A 190 10.72 9.27 -2.14
C TRP A 190 9.48 10.09 -1.92
N TYR A 191 8.50 9.50 -1.24
CA TYR A 191 7.29 10.20 -0.81
C TYR A 191 6.91 9.72 0.60
N SER A 192 6.15 10.55 1.31
CA SER A 192 5.52 10.19 2.57
C SER A 192 4.07 9.76 2.34
N GLU A 193 3.55 8.95 3.25
CA GLU A 193 2.17 8.45 3.36
C GLU A 193 1.75 7.49 2.25
N LYS A 194 2.07 7.81 0.99
CA LYS A 194 1.76 7.00 -0.18
C LYS A 194 2.92 7.04 -1.17
N LEU A 195 3.03 6.01 -2.00
CA LEU A 195 3.75 6.13 -3.27
C LEU A 195 2.78 6.53 -4.37
N TYR A 196 3.15 7.59 -5.10
CA TYR A 196 2.33 8.21 -6.13
C TYR A 196 2.83 7.77 -7.51
N TRP A 197 2.44 6.57 -7.95
CA TRP A 197 2.99 5.98 -9.17
C TRP A 197 2.61 6.69 -10.47
N TRP A 198 1.63 7.59 -10.41
CA TRP A 198 1.21 8.43 -11.52
C TRP A 198 2.16 9.60 -11.82
N THR A 199 3.07 9.95 -10.90
CA THR A 199 3.96 11.10 -11.12
C THR A 199 4.98 10.82 -12.22
N THR A 200 5.40 11.86 -12.93
CA THR A 200 6.44 11.77 -13.97
C THR A 200 7.76 11.18 -13.44
N GLN A 201 8.05 11.38 -12.15
CA GLN A 201 9.21 10.80 -11.46
C GLN A 201 9.07 9.27 -11.36
N MET A 202 7.94 8.78 -10.85
CA MET A 202 7.71 7.36 -10.63
C MET A 202 7.48 6.58 -11.93
N GLN A 203 6.91 7.22 -12.95
CA GLN A 203 6.71 6.64 -14.28
C GLN A 203 8.03 6.26 -14.98
N GLN A 204 9.16 6.85 -14.60
CA GLN A 204 10.49 6.50 -15.12
C GLN A 204 10.97 5.11 -14.69
N PHE A 205 10.28 4.47 -13.76
CA PHE A 205 10.54 3.09 -13.34
C PHE A 205 9.75 2.05 -14.13
N ALA A 206 8.89 2.44 -15.08
CA ALA A 206 8.13 1.51 -15.91
C ALA A 206 9.05 0.48 -16.60
N GLY A 207 8.75 -0.81 -16.43
CA GLY A 207 9.50 -1.92 -16.99
C GLY A 207 10.77 -2.30 -16.23
N LYS A 208 11.02 -1.72 -15.05
CA LYS A 208 12.24 -1.97 -14.27
C LYS A 208 11.99 -2.77 -12.99
N THR A 209 13.04 -3.43 -12.54
CA THR A 209 13.17 -3.88 -11.15
C THR A 209 13.73 -2.73 -10.32
N VAL A 210 13.07 -2.41 -9.22
CA VAL A 210 13.49 -1.33 -8.30
C VAL A 210 13.60 -1.83 -6.88
N GLN A 211 14.37 -1.13 -6.07
CA GLN A 211 14.42 -1.31 -4.62
C GLN A 211 13.54 -0.25 -3.96
N VAL A 212 12.74 -0.68 -2.98
CA VAL A 212 11.94 0.18 -2.11
C VAL A 212 12.53 0.13 -0.70
N TYR A 213 12.80 1.30 -0.13
CA TYR A 213 13.29 1.48 1.23
C TYR A 213 12.22 2.19 2.06
N GLU A 214 11.57 1.47 2.98
CA GLU A 214 10.54 2.02 3.86
C GLU A 214 11.09 2.51 5.20
N PHE A 215 10.55 3.62 5.68
CA PHE A 215 10.97 4.31 6.91
C PHE A 215 9.80 5.07 7.56
N LEU A 216 10.03 5.56 8.76
CA LEU A 216 9.22 6.59 9.41
C LEU A 216 9.95 7.94 9.34
N THR A 217 9.20 9.02 9.20
CA THR A 217 9.77 10.37 9.17
C THR A 217 8.80 11.45 9.64
N ASN A 218 9.30 12.53 10.22
CA ASN A 218 8.51 13.73 10.49
C ASN A 218 8.32 14.63 9.26
N ALA A 219 9.03 14.34 8.16
CA ALA A 219 8.94 15.11 6.93
C ALA A 219 7.76 14.65 6.07
N VAL A 220 7.07 15.61 5.46
CA VAL A 220 6.01 15.35 4.48
C VAL A 220 6.55 15.66 3.08
N ASN A 221 6.43 14.70 2.17
CA ASN A 221 6.75 14.86 0.76
C ASN A 221 5.63 14.26 -0.09
N THR A 222 4.81 15.12 -0.69
CA THR A 222 3.72 14.72 -1.59
C THR A 222 3.85 15.46 -2.93
N PRO A 223 3.19 15.00 -4.00
CA PRO A 223 3.26 15.68 -5.29
C PRO A 223 2.77 17.14 -5.25
N THR A 224 1.86 17.47 -4.33
CA THR A 224 1.32 18.84 -4.15
C THR A 224 2.04 19.64 -3.07
N SER A 225 2.84 18.98 -2.23
CA SER A 225 3.65 19.60 -1.17
C SER A 225 5.06 19.01 -1.21
N PRO A 226 5.92 19.48 -2.15
CA PRO A 226 7.27 18.98 -2.28
C PRO A 226 8.11 19.28 -1.04
N TYR A 227 8.84 18.27 -0.58
CA TYR A 227 9.73 18.40 0.58
C TYR A 227 10.89 19.35 0.33
N THR A 228 11.18 20.17 1.35
CA THR A 228 12.42 20.95 1.47
C THR A 228 13.14 20.48 2.73
N GLY A 229 14.42 20.13 2.59
CA GLY A 229 15.17 19.51 3.68
C GLY A 229 15.43 20.41 4.89
N ASN A 230 15.39 19.81 6.08
CA ASN A 230 15.64 20.45 7.35
C ASN A 230 16.60 19.59 8.20
N ALA A 231 17.51 20.23 8.93
CA ALA A 231 18.46 19.53 9.82
C ALA A 231 17.76 18.77 10.97
N ASN A 232 16.55 19.18 11.34
CA ASN A 232 15.72 18.54 12.34
C ASN A 232 14.93 17.35 11.80
N ASP A 233 15.00 17.07 10.49
CA ASP A 233 14.35 15.90 9.94
C ASP A 233 14.96 14.62 10.49
N ARG A 234 14.08 13.64 10.64
CA ARG A 234 14.38 12.32 11.16
C ARG A 234 13.80 11.32 10.17
N PHE A 235 14.65 10.43 9.70
CA PHE A 235 14.29 9.30 8.86
C PHE A 235 14.76 8.06 9.62
N LEU A 236 13.82 7.22 10.03
CA LEU A 236 14.07 6.02 10.82
C LEU A 236 13.68 4.80 10.00
N ALA A 237 14.63 3.94 9.65
CA ALA A 237 14.36 2.75 8.86
C ALA A 237 13.33 1.85 9.57
N LEU A 238 12.44 1.21 8.81
CA LEU A 238 11.69 0.07 9.35
C LEU A 238 12.64 -1.10 9.63
N PRO A 239 12.30 -2.05 10.53
CA PRO A 239 13.25 -3.10 10.90
C PRO A 239 13.73 -3.95 9.72
N MET A 240 12.81 -4.27 8.80
CA MET A 240 13.06 -4.93 7.52
C MET A 240 12.61 -3.98 6.41
N PRO A 241 13.44 -2.99 6.03
CA PRO A 241 12.99 -1.84 5.26
C PRO A 241 13.07 -2.04 3.75
N VAL A 242 13.78 -3.07 3.29
CA VAL A 242 14.15 -3.23 1.87
C VAL A 242 13.27 -4.27 1.20
N ALA A 243 12.73 -3.93 0.04
CA ALA A 243 12.06 -4.87 -0.86
C ALA A 243 12.50 -4.64 -2.32
N SER A 244 12.69 -5.72 -3.08
CA SER A 244 12.88 -5.68 -4.53
C SER A 244 11.55 -5.96 -5.24
N ILE A 245 11.10 -5.03 -6.08
CA ILE A 245 9.80 -5.11 -6.75
C ILE A 245 9.92 -4.93 -8.26
N GLN A 246 8.97 -5.49 -9.00
CA GLN A 246 8.83 -5.30 -10.44
C GLN A 246 7.82 -4.21 -10.74
N VAL A 247 8.23 -3.16 -11.44
CA VAL A 247 7.34 -2.09 -11.89
C VAL A 247 6.99 -2.35 -13.35
N LYS A 248 5.73 -2.67 -13.63
CA LYS A 248 5.25 -3.02 -14.97
C LYS A 248 4.54 -1.86 -15.64
N ALA A 249 4.74 -1.73 -16.95
CA ALA A 249 3.97 -0.83 -17.81
C ALA A 249 2.55 -1.35 -18.12
N ASP A 250 2.13 -2.41 -17.45
CA ASP A 250 0.76 -2.93 -17.51
C ASP A 250 -0.19 -2.00 -16.77
N VAL A 251 -1.44 -1.99 -17.20
CA VAL A 251 -2.52 -1.28 -16.54
C VAL A 251 -2.74 -1.82 -15.12
N VAL A 252 -3.05 -0.94 -14.17
CA VAL A 252 -3.39 -1.32 -12.79
C VAL A 252 -4.56 -2.30 -12.79
N ALA A 253 -4.40 -3.45 -12.11
CA ALA A 253 -5.44 -4.46 -12.00
C ALA A 253 -6.73 -3.88 -11.40
N GLY A 254 -7.88 -4.23 -11.98
CA GLY A 254 -9.18 -3.72 -11.55
C GLY A 254 -9.49 -2.28 -12.00
N SER A 255 -8.53 -1.54 -12.57
CA SER A 255 -8.80 -0.21 -13.11
C SER A 255 -9.50 -0.28 -14.47
N GLN A 256 -10.39 0.67 -14.73
CA GLN A 256 -11.11 0.84 -15.99
C GLN A 256 -10.80 2.22 -16.59
N LYS A 257 -10.84 2.36 -17.92
CA LYS A 257 -10.60 3.67 -18.55
C LYS A 257 -11.66 4.68 -18.13
N VAL A 258 -12.94 4.36 -18.31
CA VAL A 258 -14.05 5.27 -18.01
C VAL A 258 -15.21 4.50 -17.41
N GLN A 259 -15.96 5.15 -16.53
CA GLN A 259 -17.28 4.73 -16.10
C GLN A 259 -18.26 4.94 -17.26
N ILE A 260 -19.14 3.96 -17.45
CA ILE A 260 -20.15 3.98 -18.51
C ILE A 260 -21.53 3.89 -17.86
N ILE A 261 -22.33 4.94 -18.01
CA ILE A 261 -23.77 4.87 -17.78
C ILE A 261 -24.40 4.81 -19.17
N PHE A 262 -24.96 3.66 -19.49
CA PHE A 262 -25.67 3.44 -20.75
C PHE A 262 -27.07 2.98 -20.41
N LYS A 263 -28.07 3.75 -20.84
CA LYS A 263 -29.49 3.44 -20.68
C LYS A 263 -30.11 3.31 -22.05
N ALA A 264 -31.08 2.42 -22.13
CA ALA A 264 -31.74 2.04 -23.36
C ALA A 264 -33.23 1.81 -23.06
N GLN A 265 -34.10 2.34 -23.90
CA GLN A 265 -35.54 2.22 -23.74
C GLN A 265 -36.21 2.10 -25.11
N GLN A 266 -37.17 1.19 -25.24
CA GLN A 266 -38.06 1.17 -26.39
C GLN A 266 -39.15 2.23 -26.20
N ARG A 267 -39.38 3.05 -27.22
CA ARG A 267 -40.34 4.16 -27.13
C ARG A 267 -41.77 3.63 -27.09
N GLU A 268 -42.54 4.10 -26.12
CA GLU A 268 -43.95 3.70 -25.92
C GLU A 268 -44.83 4.13 -27.09
N SER A 269 -44.73 5.40 -27.51
CA SER A 269 -45.55 5.95 -28.58
C SER A 269 -45.25 5.36 -29.96
N ASN A 270 -44.08 4.72 -30.12
CA ASN A 270 -43.72 4.03 -31.34
C ASN A 270 -42.63 2.98 -31.08
N THR A 271 -43.05 1.72 -30.99
CA THR A 271 -42.19 0.58 -30.68
C THR A 271 -41.09 0.32 -31.72
N LYS A 272 -41.10 1.01 -32.86
CA LYS A 272 -39.99 0.98 -33.82
C LYS A 272 -38.81 1.85 -33.41
N TYR A 273 -38.95 2.76 -32.45
CA TYR A 273 -37.86 3.61 -31.99
C TYR A 273 -37.27 3.14 -30.66
N TYR A 274 -35.95 3.22 -30.58
CA TYR A 274 -35.15 2.88 -29.41
C TYR A 274 -34.34 4.09 -28.98
N ASP A 275 -34.70 4.64 -27.83
CA ASP A 275 -34.07 5.80 -27.22
C ASP A 275 -32.90 5.36 -26.34
N TRP A 276 -31.83 6.13 -26.36
CA TRP A 276 -30.63 5.84 -25.58
C TRP A 276 -30.03 7.09 -24.95
N GLU A 277 -29.41 6.86 -23.79
CA GLU A 277 -28.61 7.83 -23.06
C GLU A 277 -27.27 7.18 -22.75
N LEU A 278 -26.19 7.83 -23.15
CA LEU A 278 -24.82 7.40 -22.94
C LEU A 278 -24.07 8.49 -22.19
N GLN A 279 -23.39 8.11 -21.12
CA GLN A 279 -22.58 9.01 -20.34
C GLN A 279 -21.24 8.34 -20.00
N PHE A 280 -20.16 9.07 -20.25
CA PHE A 280 -18.81 8.71 -19.85
C PHE A 280 -18.33 9.60 -18.71
N SER A 281 -17.65 8.99 -17.73
CA SER A 281 -17.11 9.68 -16.57
C SER A 281 -15.79 9.03 -16.13
N ALA A 282 -14.93 9.77 -15.44
CA ALA A 282 -13.76 9.23 -14.74
C ALA A 282 -13.93 9.28 -13.19
N VAL A 283 -15.16 9.49 -12.69
CA VAL A 283 -15.45 9.53 -11.25
C VAL A 283 -15.25 8.18 -10.59
N GLY A 284 -14.44 8.16 -9.54
CA GLY A 284 -14.31 7.03 -8.64
C GLY A 284 -12.92 6.40 -8.69
N SER A 285 -12.57 5.68 -7.63
CA SER A 285 -11.20 5.23 -7.37
C SER A 285 -10.64 4.20 -8.36
N THR A 286 -11.49 3.58 -9.19
CA THR A 286 -11.09 2.57 -10.19
C THR A 286 -10.96 3.12 -11.60
N TYR A 287 -11.39 4.36 -11.87
CA TYR A 287 -11.41 4.91 -13.23
C TYR A 287 -10.23 5.82 -13.50
N ARG A 288 -9.35 5.36 -14.40
CA ARG A 288 -8.09 6.05 -14.74
C ARG A 288 -8.24 7.10 -15.85
N GLY A 289 -9.44 7.34 -16.35
CA GLY A 289 -9.70 8.19 -17.52
C GLY A 289 -8.90 7.81 -18.77
N GLY A 290 -8.79 8.79 -19.66
CA GLY A 290 -8.04 8.70 -20.90
C GLY A 290 -8.92 8.81 -22.15
N THR A 291 -8.31 8.52 -23.30
CA THR A 291 -8.96 8.62 -24.60
C THR A 291 -9.59 7.29 -24.99
N ILE A 292 -10.89 7.34 -25.30
CA ILE A 292 -11.65 6.28 -25.95
C ILE A 292 -11.90 6.66 -27.41
N SER A 293 -11.76 5.68 -28.30
CA SER A 293 -11.85 5.86 -29.75
C SER A 293 -12.95 5.02 -30.36
N ASN A 294 -13.36 5.29 -31.60
CA ASN A 294 -14.34 4.48 -32.34
C ASN A 294 -15.65 4.26 -31.58
N ILE A 295 -16.14 5.31 -30.92
CA ILE A 295 -17.36 5.27 -30.14
C ILE A 295 -18.55 5.10 -31.09
N SER A 296 -19.35 4.07 -30.88
CA SER A 296 -20.61 3.90 -31.61
C SER A 296 -21.68 3.25 -30.75
N VAL A 297 -22.91 3.72 -30.92
CA VAL A 297 -24.11 3.06 -30.42
C VAL A 297 -24.81 2.43 -31.60
N LYS A 298 -25.06 1.12 -31.51
CA LYS A 298 -25.65 0.32 -32.59
C LYS A 298 -26.90 -0.37 -32.09
N LEU A 299 -27.94 -0.40 -32.93
CA LEU A 299 -29.11 -1.23 -32.71
C LEU A 299 -28.86 -2.57 -33.42
N CYS A 300 -28.97 -3.68 -32.70
CA CYS A 300 -28.66 -5.01 -33.20
C CYS A 300 -29.77 -6.02 -32.84
N LYS A 301 -29.85 -7.12 -33.60
CA LYS A 301 -30.79 -8.23 -33.32
C LYS A 301 -30.30 -9.16 -32.20
N ASP A 302 -29.02 -9.08 -31.85
CA ASP A 302 -28.36 -9.91 -30.86
C ASP A 302 -27.53 -9.07 -29.88
N ASN A 303 -27.25 -9.64 -28.71
CA ASN A 303 -26.45 -9.00 -27.67
C ASN A 303 -24.94 -8.96 -27.96
N LYS A 304 -24.45 -9.62 -29.01
CA LYS A 304 -23.04 -9.62 -29.42
C LYS A 304 -22.73 -8.50 -30.41
N GLY A 305 -23.75 -7.76 -30.86
CA GLY A 305 -23.62 -6.66 -31.80
C GLY A 305 -23.27 -7.08 -33.22
N ILE A 306 -23.46 -8.36 -33.58
CA ILE A 306 -23.07 -8.93 -34.88
C ILE A 306 -24.09 -8.53 -35.97
N ASN A 307 -25.38 -8.70 -35.69
CA ASN A 307 -26.47 -8.44 -36.63
C ASN A 307 -26.98 -7.01 -36.46
N GLN A 308 -26.22 -6.04 -36.99
CA GLN A 308 -26.54 -4.62 -36.94
C GLN A 308 -27.77 -4.26 -37.79
N ILE A 309 -28.65 -3.44 -37.22
CA ILE A 309 -29.84 -2.85 -37.86
C ILE A 309 -29.56 -1.38 -38.20
N ALA A 310 -29.10 -0.60 -37.22
CA ALA A 310 -28.85 0.83 -37.36
C ALA A 310 -27.67 1.28 -36.47
N THR A 311 -27.09 2.44 -36.78
CA THR A 311 -25.99 3.05 -36.00
C THR A 311 -26.29 4.52 -35.74
N ALA A 312 -25.98 4.97 -34.53
CA ALA A 312 -26.16 6.36 -34.13
C ALA A 312 -25.19 7.29 -34.86
N THR A 313 -25.68 8.45 -35.28
CA THR A 313 -24.90 9.53 -35.85
C THR A 313 -24.62 10.60 -34.79
N GLY A 314 -23.61 11.45 -35.01
CA GLY A 314 -23.30 12.58 -34.11
C GLY A 314 -22.50 12.23 -32.85
N LEU A 315 -22.13 10.97 -32.64
CA LEU A 315 -21.17 10.59 -31.61
C LEU A 315 -19.74 10.99 -32.04
N PRO A 316 -18.90 11.47 -31.11
CA PRO A 316 -17.52 11.79 -31.42
C PRO A 316 -16.73 10.52 -31.80
N LYS A 317 -15.85 10.63 -32.81
CA LYS A 317 -14.96 9.51 -33.19
C LYS A 317 -13.94 9.17 -32.10
N SER A 318 -13.62 10.15 -31.26
CA SER A 318 -12.70 10.02 -30.13
C SER A 318 -13.14 10.98 -29.02
N LEU A 319 -13.06 10.53 -27.78
CA LEU A 319 -13.38 11.32 -26.60
C LEU A 319 -12.30 11.13 -25.54
N THR A 320 -11.78 12.22 -25.00
CA THR A 320 -10.85 12.20 -23.86
C THR A 320 -11.62 12.53 -22.60
N VAL A 321 -11.61 11.63 -21.63
CA VAL A 321 -12.31 11.76 -20.34
C VAL A 321 -11.25 11.88 -19.24
N ASN A 322 -10.97 13.10 -18.82
CA ASN A 322 -9.89 13.41 -17.86
C ASN A 322 -10.37 14.07 -16.57
N ASP A 323 -11.59 14.61 -16.54
CA ASP A 323 -12.14 15.38 -15.43
C ASP A 323 -13.25 14.57 -14.73
N GLU A 324 -13.12 14.44 -13.42
CA GLU A 324 -14.07 13.75 -12.55
C GLU A 324 -15.35 14.55 -12.29
N THR A 325 -15.36 15.85 -12.54
CA THR A 325 -16.54 16.68 -12.24
C THR A 325 -17.49 16.82 -13.43
N THR A 326 -17.02 16.49 -14.63
CA THR A 326 -17.80 16.61 -15.87
C THR A 326 -18.04 15.26 -16.53
N SER A 327 -19.30 14.86 -16.53
CA SER A 327 -19.77 13.73 -17.31
C SER A 327 -20.13 14.16 -18.73
N GLN A 328 -19.60 13.47 -19.73
CA GLN A 328 -19.92 13.74 -21.14
C GLN A 328 -21.14 12.91 -21.52
N LYS A 329 -22.26 13.59 -21.74
CA LYS A 329 -23.57 12.98 -21.98
C LYS A 329 -23.97 13.12 -23.44
N TYR A 330 -24.43 12.01 -24.01
CA TYR A 330 -24.97 11.90 -25.36
C TYR A 330 -26.31 11.20 -25.30
N THR A 331 -27.25 11.65 -26.12
CA THR A 331 -28.57 11.02 -26.26
C THR A 331 -28.92 10.90 -27.73
N GLY A 332 -29.82 9.98 -28.04
CA GLY A 332 -30.35 9.84 -29.38
C GLY A 332 -31.38 8.73 -29.50
N SER A 333 -31.80 8.48 -30.73
CA SER A 333 -32.77 7.44 -31.06
C SER A 333 -32.32 6.66 -32.29
N LEU A 334 -32.66 5.38 -32.34
CA LEU A 334 -32.45 4.53 -33.51
C LEU A 334 -33.77 3.90 -33.95
N TYR A 335 -33.98 3.84 -35.26
CA TYR A 335 -35.16 3.23 -35.86
C TYR A 335 -34.90 1.77 -36.23
N ASN A 336 -35.79 0.88 -35.82
CA ASN A 336 -35.80 -0.52 -36.19
C ASN A 336 -36.55 -0.72 -37.52
N ASN A 337 -35.82 -0.68 -38.62
CA ASN A 337 -36.33 -1.02 -39.95
C ASN A 337 -36.42 -2.53 -40.22
N SER A 338 -36.12 -3.37 -39.22
CA SER A 338 -36.17 -4.81 -39.35
C SER A 338 -37.51 -5.41 -38.89
N THR A 339 -37.69 -6.69 -39.16
CA THR A 339 -38.81 -7.49 -38.68
C THR A 339 -38.62 -8.01 -37.25
N SER A 340 -37.45 -7.82 -36.64
CA SER A 340 -37.13 -8.32 -35.30
C SER A 340 -37.91 -7.53 -34.23
N SER A 341 -38.65 -8.26 -33.38
CA SER A 341 -39.38 -7.70 -32.23
C SER A 341 -38.49 -7.46 -31.01
N ILE A 342 -37.37 -8.19 -30.91
CA ILE A 342 -36.37 -8.04 -29.85
C ILE A 342 -35.12 -7.41 -30.45
N CYS A 343 -34.69 -6.30 -29.87
CA CYS A 343 -33.47 -5.60 -30.27
C CYS A 343 -32.63 -5.25 -29.05
N TRP A 344 -31.33 -5.11 -29.30
CA TRP A 344 -30.32 -4.76 -28.33
C TRP A 344 -29.65 -3.46 -28.76
N LEU A 345 -29.45 -2.55 -27.80
CA LEU A 345 -28.57 -1.40 -27.97
C LEU A 345 -27.17 -1.80 -27.49
N CYS A 346 -26.22 -1.75 -28.42
CA CYS A 346 -24.83 -2.15 -28.21
C CYS A 346 -23.92 -0.92 -28.25
N LEU A 347 -23.18 -0.69 -27.16
CA LEU A 347 -22.14 0.33 -27.06
C LEU A 347 -20.79 -0.28 -27.44
N TRP A 348 -20.12 0.36 -28.38
CA TRP A 348 -18.77 0.04 -28.81
C TRP A 348 -17.85 1.23 -28.56
N PHE A 349 -16.63 0.95 -28.12
CA PHE A 349 -15.48 1.85 -28.24
C PHE A 349 -14.19 1.02 -28.20
N ASP A 350 -13.10 1.62 -28.67
CA ASP A 350 -11.79 1.00 -28.87
C ASP A 350 -11.88 -0.29 -29.70
N ASN A 351 -12.77 -0.30 -30.70
CA ASN A 351 -13.05 -1.43 -31.59
C ASN A 351 -13.54 -2.70 -30.87
N GLN A 352 -14.07 -2.56 -29.66
CA GLN A 352 -14.60 -3.67 -28.87
C GLN A 352 -16.03 -3.37 -28.42
N LEU A 353 -16.84 -4.42 -28.26
CA LEU A 353 -18.16 -4.32 -27.64
C LEU A 353 -17.96 -4.14 -26.13
N GLN A 354 -18.54 -3.08 -25.59
CA GLN A 354 -18.34 -2.68 -24.20
C GLN A 354 -19.55 -3.02 -23.35
N ARG A 355 -20.74 -2.83 -23.92
CA ARG A 355 -22.01 -3.14 -23.24
C ARG A 355 -23.10 -3.42 -24.26
N SER A 356 -24.01 -4.32 -23.90
CA SER A 356 -25.24 -4.59 -24.63
C SER A 356 -26.42 -4.54 -23.67
N ILE A 357 -27.48 -3.83 -24.02
CA ILE A 357 -28.69 -3.72 -23.20
C ILE A 357 -29.88 -4.09 -24.08
N GLN A 358 -30.70 -5.02 -23.59
CA GLN A 358 -31.98 -5.28 -24.22
C GLN A 358 -32.89 -4.10 -23.93
N ALA A 359 -33.31 -3.41 -24.98
CA ALA A 359 -34.19 -2.28 -24.81
C ALA A 359 -35.63 -2.78 -24.72
N LEU A 360 -36.17 -2.76 -23.52
CA LEU A 360 -37.54 -3.16 -23.23
C LEU A 360 -38.45 -1.93 -23.23
N MET A 361 -39.76 -2.15 -23.39
CA MET A 361 -40.74 -1.13 -23.05
C MET A 361 -40.64 -0.86 -21.55
N PRO A 362 -40.74 0.40 -21.11
CA PRO A 362 -40.92 0.70 -19.70
C PRO A 362 -42.17 -0.04 -19.18
N MET A 363 -42.08 -0.63 -17.99
CA MET A 363 -43.29 -1.11 -17.33
C MET A 363 -44.15 0.11 -17.00
N PRO A 364 -45.48 0.06 -17.21
CA PRO A 364 -46.37 1.12 -16.72
C PRO A 364 -46.13 1.29 -15.22
N ASP A 365 -45.98 2.53 -14.76
CA ASP A 365 -45.94 2.80 -13.33
C ASP A 365 -47.24 2.28 -12.70
N PRO A 366 -47.20 1.32 -11.77
CA PRO A 366 -48.40 0.78 -11.15
C PRO A 366 -49.14 1.82 -10.27
N SER A 367 -48.59 3.03 -10.11
CA SER A 367 -49.15 4.08 -9.26
C SER A 367 -49.99 5.17 -9.98
N LEU A 368 -50.27 5.03 -11.28
CA LEU A 368 -51.13 5.97 -12.00
C LEU A 368 -52.40 5.29 -12.55
N PRO A 369 -53.61 5.67 -12.09
CA PRO A 369 -54.82 5.62 -12.89
C PRO A 369 -54.84 6.69 -13.99
#